data_AF-A0A938AUG7-F1
#
_entry.id   AF-A0A938AUG7-F1
#
_cell.length_a   1.000
_cell.length_b   1.000
_cell.length_c   1.000
_cell.angle_alpha   90.00
_cell.angle_beta   90.00
_cell.angle_gamma   90.00
#
_symmetry.space_group_name_H-M   'P 1'
#
loop_
_entity.id
_entity.type
_entity.pdbx_description
1 polymer ?
#
loop_
_entity_poly.entity_id
_entity_poly.type
_entity_poly.pdbx_seq_one_letter_code
_entity_poly.pdbx_strand_id
1 'polypeptide(L)'
;YTPTRDPEGQPFKLDSKKPQIPLAAFASTEARFAILKRADRERFDHLMALAQADVLERWRFYEQLAEIERTVPVDPDAQPDVESDAGYRYDQEDLRWAV
;
A
#
# COMPACT_ATOMS: atom_id res chain seq x y z
N TYR A 1 -4.17 2.67 -2.59
CA TYR A 1 -3.61 3.65 -1.65
C TYR A 1 -3.67 5.02 -2.31
N THR A 2 -4.28 5.99 -1.64
CA THR A 2 -4.51 7.34 -2.15
C THR A 2 -4.20 8.34 -1.03
N PRO A 3 -3.08 9.07 -1.07
CA PRO A 3 -2.76 10.08 -0.07
C PRO A 3 -3.87 11.15 0.03
N THR A 4 -4.08 11.69 1.23
CA THR A 4 -5.07 12.75 1.47
C THR A 4 -4.55 13.78 2.46
N ARG A 5 -5.08 15.01 2.38
CA ARG A 5 -4.83 16.10 3.34
C ARG A 5 -5.92 16.19 4.41
N ASP A 6 -6.98 15.39 4.28
CA ASP A 6 -8.05 15.30 5.27
C ASP A 6 -7.51 14.78 6.62
N PRO A 7 -7.62 15.54 7.72
CA PRO A 7 -7.21 15.14 9.08
C PRO A 7 -7.65 13.73 9.50
N GLU A 8 -8.86 13.31 9.09
CA GLU A 8 -9.47 12.00 9.43
C GLU A 8 -9.37 11.01 8.26
N GLY A 9 -8.52 11.31 7.28
CA GLY A 9 -8.42 10.55 6.05
C GLY A 9 -7.76 9.17 6.22
N GLN A 10 -8.34 8.15 5.57
CA GLN A 10 -7.79 6.80 5.48
C GLN A 10 -7.25 6.53 4.06
N PRO A 11 -5.94 6.73 3.81
CA PRO A 11 -5.38 6.63 2.46
C PRO A 11 -5.23 5.19 1.98
N PHE A 12 -5.16 4.22 2.90
CA PHE A 12 -5.14 2.80 2.57
C PHE A 12 -6.55 2.22 2.62
N LYS A 13 -6.94 1.50 1.57
CA LYS A 13 -8.21 0.77 1.49
C LYS A 13 -7.92 -0.67 1.13
N LEU A 14 -8.51 -1.59 1.89
CA LEU A 14 -8.41 -3.03 1.62
C LEU A 14 -9.65 -3.49 0.83
N ASP A 15 -9.52 -3.57 -0.50
CA ASP A 15 -10.65 -3.93 -1.38
C ASP A 15 -10.98 -5.43 -1.39
N SER A 16 -10.24 -6.23 -0.63
CA SER A 16 -10.41 -7.68 -0.54
C SER A 16 -11.03 -8.10 0.79
N LYS A 17 -12.04 -8.98 0.73
CA LYS A 17 -12.62 -9.60 1.92
C LYS A 17 -11.64 -10.58 2.59
N LYS A 18 -11.93 -10.94 3.84
CA LYS A 18 -11.23 -12.01 4.56
C LYS A 18 -11.20 -13.31 3.73
N PRO A 19 -10.04 -14.00 3.62
CA PRO A 19 -9.95 -15.30 2.98
C PRO A 19 -10.96 -16.29 3.58
N GLN A 20 -11.73 -16.97 2.72
CA GLN A 20 -12.82 -17.87 3.15
C GLN A 20 -12.51 -19.35 2.93
N ILE A 21 -11.48 -19.67 2.14
CA ILE A 21 -11.05 -21.04 1.88
C ILE A 21 -9.59 -21.24 2.31
N PRO A 22 -9.19 -22.45 2.70
CA PRO A 22 -7.79 -22.77 2.90
C PRO A 22 -6.98 -22.57 1.63
N LEU A 23 -5.76 -22.04 1.77
CA LEU A 23 -4.84 -21.81 0.65
C LEU A 23 -4.55 -23.10 -0.12
N ALA A 24 -4.44 -24.23 0.58
CA ALA A 24 -4.21 -25.53 -0.05
C ALA A 24 -5.36 -25.95 -0.99
N ALA A 25 -6.60 -25.51 -0.74
CA ALA A 25 -7.73 -25.79 -1.62
C ALA A 25 -7.55 -25.07 -2.97
N PHE A 26 -7.19 -23.79 -2.93
CA PHE A 26 -6.82 -23.04 -4.14
C PHE A 26 -5.57 -23.62 -4.82
N ALA A 27 -4.50 -23.90 -4.06
CA ALA A 27 -3.27 -24.45 -4.61
C ALA A 27 -3.49 -25.79 -5.34
N SER A 28 -4.47 -26.58 -4.92
CA SER A 28 -4.78 -27.85 -5.56
C SER A 28 -5.37 -27.73 -6.98
N THR A 29 -5.88 -26.56 -7.36
CA THR A 29 -6.44 -26.31 -8.70
C THR A 29 -5.36 -25.89 -9.72
N GLU A 30 -4.13 -25.68 -9.26
CA GLU A 30 -3.05 -25.06 -10.01
C GLU A 30 -1.92 -26.06 -10.25
N ALA A 31 -1.59 -26.33 -11.52
CA ALA A 31 -0.59 -27.35 -11.88
C ALA A 31 0.78 -27.08 -11.25
N ARG A 32 1.17 -25.80 -11.11
CA ARG A 32 2.43 -25.36 -10.51
C ARG A 32 2.63 -25.83 -9.07
N PHE A 33 1.56 -26.04 -8.30
CA PHE A 33 1.65 -26.57 -6.94
C PHE A 33 1.37 -28.09 -6.90
N ALA A 34 0.50 -28.57 -7.80
CA ALA A 34 0.16 -29.99 -7.89
C ALA A 34 1.37 -30.88 -8.22
N ILE A 35 2.35 -30.38 -9.00
CA ILE A 35 3.59 -31.12 -9.30
C ILE A 35 4.36 -31.44 -8.01
N LEU A 36 4.51 -30.47 -7.11
CA LEU A 36 5.19 -30.68 -5.84
C LEU A 36 4.45 -31.69 -4.97
N LYS A 37 3.12 -31.58 -4.86
CA LYS A 37 2.30 -32.51 -4.07
C LYS A 37 2.45 -33.97 -4.52
N ARG A 38 2.62 -34.21 -5.83
CA ARG A 38 2.81 -35.55 -6.41
C ARG A 38 4.22 -36.09 -6.17
N ALA A 39 5.23 -35.23 -6.26
CA ALA A 39 6.62 -35.61 -6.09
C ALA A 39 7.00 -35.80 -4.61
N ASP A 40 6.48 -34.95 -3.73
CA ASP A 40 6.81 -34.89 -2.31
C ASP A 40 5.63 -34.30 -1.51
N ARG A 41 4.80 -35.19 -0.97
CA ARG A 41 3.59 -34.80 -0.25
C ARG A 41 3.88 -34.17 1.11
N GLU A 42 4.85 -34.69 1.86
CA GLU A 42 5.20 -34.19 3.18
C GLU A 42 5.70 -32.74 3.09
N ARG A 43 6.58 -32.47 2.13
CA ARG A 43 7.08 -31.11 1.88
C ARG A 43 5.97 -30.18 1.39
N PHE A 44 5.07 -30.67 0.55
CA PHE A 44 3.91 -29.88 0.12
C PHE A 44 3.04 -29.47 1.32
N ASP A 45 2.68 -30.42 2.19
CA ASP A 45 1.82 -30.15 3.35
C ASP A 45 2.52 -29.17 4.32
N HIS A 46 3.83 -29.32 4.54
CA HIS A 46 4.63 -28.38 5.33
C HIS A 46 4.63 -26.96 4.75
N LEU A 47 4.92 -26.82 3.45
CA LEU A 47 4.97 -25.50 2.80
C LEU A 47 3.59 -24.85 2.71
N MET A 48 2.52 -25.62 2.54
CA MET A 48 1.16 -25.08 2.56
C MET A 48 0.75 -24.58 3.94
N ALA A 49 1.20 -25.23 5.02
CA ALA A 49 0.97 -24.74 6.37
C ALA A 49 1.67 -23.38 6.61
N LEU A 50 2.94 -23.25 6.19
CA LEU A 50 3.67 -21.99 6.26
C LEU A 50 3.00 -20.89 5.42
N ALA A 51 2.71 -21.19 4.16
CA ALA A 51 2.08 -20.22 3.26
C ALA A 51 0.67 -19.80 3.73
N GLN A 52 -0.08 -20.70 4.36
CA GLN A 52 -1.37 -20.38 4.98
C GLN A 52 -1.19 -19.37 6.13
N ALA A 53 -0.19 -19.58 6.99
CA ALA A 53 0.11 -18.66 8.08
C ALA A 53 0.51 -17.27 7.55
N ASP A 54 1.37 -17.23 6.53
CA ASP A 54 1.83 -15.98 5.89
C ASP A 54 0.69 -15.18 5.26
N VAL A 55 -0.21 -15.85 4.52
CA VAL A 55 -1.35 -15.18 3.88
C VAL A 55 -2.31 -14.61 4.92
N LEU A 56 -2.55 -15.35 6.01
CA LEU A 56 -3.39 -14.85 7.11
C LEU A 56 -2.75 -13.67 7.83
N GLU A 57 -1.45 -13.74 8.09
CA GLU A 57 -0.72 -12.64 8.73
C GLU A 57 -0.70 -11.38 7.87
N ARG A 58 -0.41 -11.52 6.57
CA ARG A 58 -0.45 -10.39 5.65
C ARG A 58 -1.84 -9.78 5.53
N TRP A 59 -2.88 -10.61 5.56
CA TRP A 59 -4.25 -10.09 5.57
C TRP A 59 -4.56 -9.33 6.86
N ARG A 60 -4.20 -9.86 8.04
CA ARG A 60 -4.35 -9.17 9.33
C ARG A 60 -3.60 -7.83 9.35
N PHE A 61 -2.38 -7.81 8.83
CA PHE A 61 -1.59 -6.59 8.72
C PHE A 61 -2.30 -5.53 7.87
N TYR A 62 -2.84 -5.91 6.71
CA TYR A 62 -3.58 -4.96 5.86
C TYR A 62 -4.94 -4.57 6.42
N GLU A 63 -5.61 -5.45 7.16
CA GLU A 63 -6.84 -5.12 7.90
C GLU A 63 -6.54 -3.99 8.91
N GLN A 64 -5.50 -4.17 9.74
CA GLN A 64 -5.06 -3.14 10.69
C GLN A 64 -4.64 -1.84 9.97
N LEU A 65 -3.90 -1.95 8.87
CA LEU A 65 -3.45 -0.77 8.11
C LEU A 65 -4.61 0.04 7.53
N ALA A 66 -5.73 -0.61 7.21
CA ALA A 66 -6.93 0.06 6.69
C ALA A 66 -7.67 0.86 7.76
N GLU A 67 -7.43 0.59 9.05
CA GLU A 67 -8.02 1.34 10.16
C GLU A 67 -7.19 2.57 10.56
N ILE A 68 -5.98 2.74 10.00
CA ILE A 68 -5.09 3.84 10.37
C ILE A 68 -5.45 5.11 9.59
N GLU A 69 -5.82 6.16 10.33
CA GLU A 69 -5.92 7.54 9.81
C GLU A 69 -4.53 8.13 9.58
N ARG A 70 -4.30 8.62 8.35
CA ARG A 70 -3.01 9.13 7.89
C ARG A 70 -3.23 10.26 6.90
N THR A 71 -2.49 11.35 7.11
CA THR A 71 -2.54 12.53 6.24
C THR A 71 -1.16 12.87 5.73
N VAL A 72 -1.11 13.53 4.57
CA VAL A 72 0.12 14.12 4.08
C VAL A 72 0.39 15.37 4.93
N PRO A 73 1.56 15.47 5.61
CA PRO A 73 1.94 16.69 6.29
C PRO A 73 1.97 17.85 5.28
N VAL A 74 1.24 18.91 5.60
CA VAL A 74 1.26 20.15 4.83
C VAL A 74 2.05 21.14 5.66
N ASP A 75 3.09 21.72 5.08
CA ASP A 75 3.71 22.92 5.64
C ASP A 75 2.73 24.09 5.41
N PRO A 76 2.17 24.69 6.47
CA PRO A 76 1.22 25.80 6.32
C PRO A 76 1.85 27.03 5.66
N ASP A 77 3.17 27.15 5.70
CA ASP A 77 3.93 28.26 5.12
C ASP A 77 4.47 27.93 3.72
N ALA A 78 4.22 26.71 3.21
CA ALA A 78 4.58 26.35 1.84
C ALA A 78 3.76 27.17 0.84
N GLN A 79 4.42 28.14 0.23
CA GLN A 79 3.87 28.88 -0.90
C GLN A 79 3.62 27.90 -2.05
N PRO A 80 2.47 27.98 -2.74
CA PRO A 80 2.21 27.12 -3.88
C PRO A 80 3.35 27.27 -4.88
N ASP A 81 3.83 26.14 -5.41
CA ASP A 81 4.73 26.14 -6.57
C ASP A 81 3.98 26.85 -7.68
N VAL A 82 4.28 28.13 -7.86
CA VAL A 82 3.71 28.95 -8.92
C VAL A 82 4.16 28.28 -10.21
N GLU A 83 3.23 27.63 -10.92
CA GLU A 83 3.49 27.08 -12.23
C GLU A 83 3.69 28.29 -13.16
N SER A 84 4.93 28.74 -13.23
CA SER A 84 5.31 29.87 -14.05
C SER A 84 5.36 29.39 -15.50
N ASP A 85 4.32 29.63 -16.28
CA ASP A 85 4.37 29.43 -17.73
C ASP A 85 5.36 30.41 -18.42
N ALA A 86 5.79 31.42 -17.67
CA ALA A 86 6.95 32.25 -17.98
C ALA A 86 8.05 31.90 -16.97
N GLY A 87 9.09 31.17 -17.37
CA GLY A 87 10.18 30.67 -16.50
C GLY A 87 11.00 31.74 -15.76
N TYR A 88 10.37 32.48 -14.86
CA TYR A 88 10.99 33.46 -13.97
C TYR A 88 10.39 33.33 -12.57
N ARG A 89 11.26 33.06 -11.61
CA ARG A 89 11.01 33.26 -10.18
C ARG A 89 11.10 34.77 -9.92
N TYR A 90 10.01 35.40 -9.47
CA TYR A 90 10.12 36.70 -8.80
C TYR A 90 10.08 36.43 -7.31
N ASP A 91 11.25 36.50 -6.68
CA ASP A 91 11.34 36.57 -5.24
C ASP A 91 10.91 37.99 -4.83
N GLN A 92 9.99 38.09 -3.87
CA GLN A 92 9.37 39.36 -3.43
C GLN A 92 10.37 40.33 -2.77
N GLU A 93 11.66 39.97 -2.70
CA GLU A 93 12.76 40.77 -2.18
C GLU A 93 13.41 41.69 -3.23
N ASP A 94 13.19 41.47 -4.54
CA ASP A 94 13.85 42.23 -5.62
C ASP A 94 13.30 43.66 -5.84
N LEU A 95 12.14 43.99 -5.27
CA LEU A 95 11.49 45.30 -5.45
C LEU A 95 11.99 46.39 -4.48
N ARG A 96 13.02 46.12 -3.67
CA ARG A 96 13.48 47.05 -2.63
C ARG A 96 14.66 47.96 -3.01
N TRP A 97 15.26 47.81 -4.19
CA TRP A 97 16.45 48.60 -4.58
C TRP A 97 16.30 49.44 -5.86
N ALA A 98 15.16 49.41 -6.56
CA ALA A 98 14.92 50.33 -7.67
C ALA A 98 14.36 51.66 -7.15
N VAL A 99 15.29 52.58 -6.83
CA VAL A 99 15.07 54.03 -6.74
C VAL A 99 14.58 54.57 -8.08
#